data_AF-A0A9D2LY71-F1
#
_entry.id   AF-A0A9D2LY71-F1
#
_cell.length_a   1.000
_cell.length_b   1.000
_cell.length_c   1.000
_cell.angle_alpha   90.00
_cell.angle_beta   90.00
_cell.angle_gamma   90.00
#
_symmetry.space_group_name_H-M   'P 1'
#
loop_
_entity.id
_entity.type
_entity.pdbx_description
1 polymer ?
#
loop_
_entity_poly.entity_id
_entity_poly.type
_entity_poly.pdbx_seq_one_letter_code
_entity_poly.pdbx_strand_id
1 'polypeptide(L)'
;MDKMIHQLIEETVSSYLHPFQEDYKDQAFDFSIDSYFNGVEVTVYYKNEYKPDETTPFVLLRLSILHDCKQVHISNIFLPRFMHHRAIGKHMIGNIFGISKQQGYDLFIVDMVNSFYCRMIGRGALPCIGCDDAVQIIETTNLS
;
A
#
# COMPACT_ATOMS: atom_id res chain seq x y z
N MET A 1 -25.32 -7.63 3.17
CA MET A 1 -24.66 -6.43 3.76
C MET A 1 -23.48 -6.17 2.86
N ASP A 2 -23.48 -5.03 2.16
CA ASP A 2 -22.34 -4.68 1.32
C ASP A 2 -21.12 -4.42 2.22
N LYS A 3 -19.96 -4.93 1.81
CA LYS A 3 -18.72 -4.74 2.58
C LYS A 3 -18.30 -3.29 2.54
N MET A 4 -17.82 -2.78 3.66
CA MET A 4 -17.25 -1.44 3.74
C MET A 4 -15.89 -1.41 3.03
N ILE A 5 -15.50 -0.26 2.48
CA ILE A 5 -14.26 -0.12 1.69
C ILE A 5 -13.00 -0.60 2.46
N HIS A 6 -12.89 -0.34 3.77
CA HIS A 6 -11.75 -0.82 4.56
C HIS A 6 -11.65 -2.36 4.59
N GLN A 7 -12.79 -3.05 4.67
CA GLN A 7 -12.86 -4.51 4.64
C GLN A 7 -12.46 -5.06 3.27
N LEU A 8 -12.88 -4.40 2.19
CA LEU A 8 -12.48 -4.78 0.83
C LEU A 8 -10.98 -4.60 0.59
N ILE A 9 -10.42 -3.49 1.09
CA ILE A 9 -8.97 -3.21 1.04
C ILE A 9 -8.21 -4.28 1.83
N GLU A 10 -8.60 -4.55 3.07
CA GLU A 10 -8.00 -5.59 3.92
C GLU A 10 -7.99 -6.95 3.22
N GLU A 11 -9.13 -7.41 2.72
CA GLU A 11 -9.25 -8.70 2.03
C GLU A 11 -8.37 -8.79 0.79
N THR A 12 -8.30 -7.71 0.01
CA THR A 12 -7.52 -7.67 -1.21
C THR A 12 -6.03 -7.63 -0.92
N VAL A 13 -5.59 -6.83 0.06
CA VAL A 13 -4.19 -6.76 0.46
C VAL A 13 -3.74 -8.07 1.12
N SER A 14 -4.59 -8.67 1.97
CA SER A 14 -4.34 -9.99 2.56
C SER A 14 -4.17 -11.06 1.49
N SER A 15 -5.12 -11.15 0.56
CA SER A 15 -5.06 -12.12 -0.56
C SER A 15 -3.84 -11.92 -1.45
N TYR A 16 -3.41 -10.68 -1.64
CA TYR A 16 -2.21 -10.35 -2.42
C TYR A 16 -0.92 -10.72 -1.68
N LEU A 17 -0.87 -10.58 -0.35
CA LEU A 17 0.31 -10.85 0.45
C LEU A 17 0.47 -12.33 0.83
N HIS A 18 -0.63 -13.08 0.92
CA HIS A 18 -0.61 -14.48 1.38
C HIS A 18 0.36 -15.38 0.61
N PRO A 19 0.46 -15.33 -0.74
CA PRO A 19 1.43 -16.13 -1.48
C PRO A 19 2.89 -15.85 -1.10
N PHE A 20 3.19 -14.64 -0.60
CA PHE A 20 4.56 -14.26 -0.22
C PHE A 20 5.06 -14.95 1.05
N GLN A 21 4.18 -15.53 1.88
CA GLN A 21 4.59 -16.35 3.02
C GLN A 21 5.36 -17.60 2.57
N GLU A 22 4.93 -18.22 1.46
CA GLU A 22 5.67 -19.36 0.90
C GLU A 22 6.90 -18.89 0.11
N ASP A 23 6.77 -17.85 -0.73
CA ASP A 23 7.88 -17.33 -1.54
C ASP A 23 9.07 -16.86 -0.69
N TYR A 24 8.81 -16.34 0.51
CA TYR A 24 9.82 -15.80 1.42
C TYR A 24 9.88 -16.55 2.76
N LYS A 25 9.53 -17.85 2.77
CA LYS A 25 9.60 -18.67 3.99
C LYS A 25 10.98 -18.71 4.64
N ASP A 26 12.04 -18.63 3.84
CA ASP A 26 13.43 -18.59 4.32
C ASP A 26 13.75 -17.30 5.08
N GLN A 27 12.97 -16.24 4.85
CA GLN A 27 13.01 -14.99 5.59
C GLN A 27 12.01 -14.98 6.75
N ALA A 28 11.31 -16.09 7.01
CA ALA A 28 10.21 -16.16 7.98
C ALA A 28 9.18 -15.03 7.77
N PHE A 29 8.83 -14.77 6.49
CA PHE A 29 7.90 -13.71 6.15
C PHE A 29 6.50 -14.02 6.70
N ASP A 30 5.96 -13.06 7.43
CA ASP A 30 4.57 -13.07 7.89
C ASP A 30 4.01 -11.64 7.89
N PHE A 31 2.69 -11.49 8.09
CA PHE A 31 2.07 -10.17 8.13
C PHE A 31 0.81 -10.14 9.01
N SER A 32 0.51 -8.96 9.54
CA SER A 32 -0.75 -8.64 10.20
C SER A 32 -1.36 -7.40 9.57
N ILE A 33 -2.69 -7.34 9.54
CA ILE A 33 -3.44 -6.19 9.05
C ILE A 33 -4.33 -5.66 10.17
N ASP A 34 -4.13 -4.39 10.52
CA ASP A 34 -5.01 -3.65 11.41
C ASP A 34 -5.94 -2.79 10.56
N SER A 35 -7.22 -3.12 10.59
CA SER A 35 -8.24 -2.55 9.71
C SER A 35 -9.33 -1.89 10.56
N TYR A 36 -9.56 -0.61 10.28
CA TYR A 36 -10.52 0.22 10.97
C TYR A 36 -11.38 0.96 9.95
N PHE A 37 -12.51 1.51 10.42
CA PHE A 37 -13.43 2.27 9.58
C PHE A 37 -12.70 3.32 8.70
N ASN A 38 -11.77 4.08 9.31
CA ASN A 38 -11.05 5.19 8.65
C ASN A 38 -9.63 4.84 8.19
N GLY A 39 -9.19 3.59 8.18
CA GLY A 39 -7.80 3.29 7.81
C GLY A 39 -7.40 1.83 7.87
N VAL A 40 -6.30 1.52 7.20
CA VAL A 40 -5.70 0.18 7.15
C VAL A 40 -4.19 0.33 7.33
N GLU A 41 -3.62 -0.46 8.23
CA GLU A 41 -2.17 -0.60 8.42
C GLU A 41 -1.77 -2.06 8.23
N VAL A 42 -0.66 -2.28 7.51
CA VAL A 42 -0.08 -3.60 7.30
C VAL A 42 1.31 -3.61 7.87
N THR A 43 1.52 -4.47 8.86
CA THR A 43 2.84 -4.76 9.42
C THR A 43 3.29 -6.10 8.90
N VAL A 44 4.49 -6.14 8.32
CA VAL A 44 5.16 -7.40 7.96
C VAL A 44 6.23 -7.75 8.99
N TYR A 45 6.50 -9.04 9.11
CA TYR A 45 7.51 -9.61 9.99
C TYR A 45 8.47 -10.44 9.15
N TYR A 46 9.75 -10.37 9.49
CA TYR A 46 10.78 -11.21 8.87
C TYR A 46 11.94 -11.42 9.84
N LYS A 47 12.75 -12.44 9.59
CA LYS A 47 13.91 -12.82 10.39
C LYS A 47 14.84 -11.63 10.62
N ASN A 48 15.22 -11.39 11.88
CA ASN A 48 16.20 -10.37 12.22
C ASN A 48 17.61 -10.83 11.78
N GLU A 49 18.31 -9.98 11.03
CA GLU A 49 19.64 -10.28 10.46
C GLU A 49 20.71 -10.51 11.54
N TYR A 50 20.57 -9.90 12.72
CA TYR A 50 21.52 -9.98 13.83
C TYR A 50 21.10 -10.97 14.92
N LYS A 51 19.81 -11.30 14.98
CA LYS A 51 19.23 -12.21 15.97
C LYS A 51 18.27 -13.21 15.31
N PRO A 52 18.77 -14.32 14.77
CA PRO A 52 18.01 -15.27 13.96
C PRO A 52 16.71 -15.82 14.57
N ASP A 53 16.58 -15.82 15.90
CA ASP A 53 15.42 -16.32 16.63
C ASP A 53 14.34 -15.23 16.88
N GLU A 54 14.62 -13.96 16.51
CA GLU A 54 13.70 -12.84 16.62
C GLU A 54 13.16 -12.41 15.26
N THR A 55 11.92 -11.92 15.21
CA THR A 55 11.34 -11.27 14.03
C THR A 55 11.44 -9.75 14.15
N THR A 56 11.60 -9.09 13.00
CA THR A 56 11.64 -7.64 12.86
C THR A 56 10.31 -7.16 12.28
N PRO A 57 9.52 -6.36 13.02
CA PRO A 57 8.31 -5.75 12.47
C PRO A 57 8.68 -4.59 11.53
N PHE A 58 7.91 -4.42 10.47
CA PHE A 58 8.10 -3.37 9.47
C PHE A 58 6.75 -2.92 8.90
N VAL A 59 6.44 -1.62 8.98
CA VAL A 59 5.19 -1.07 8.43
C VAL A 59 5.29 -1.02 6.90
N LEU A 60 4.62 -1.95 6.24
CA LEU A 60 4.63 -2.10 4.80
C LEU A 60 3.66 -1.12 4.12
N LEU A 61 2.45 -0.96 4.66
CA LEU A 61 1.40 -0.11 4.11
C LEU A 61 0.70 0.64 5.25
N ARG A 62 0.43 1.93 5.05
CA ARG A 62 -0.50 2.70 5.87
C ARG A 62 -1.37 3.54 4.95
N LEU A 63 -2.68 3.49 5.17
CA LEU A 63 -3.63 4.34 4.49
C LEU A 63 -4.73 4.83 5.42
N SER A 64 -5.28 5.99 5.07
CA SER A 64 -6.45 6.61 5.69
C SER A 64 -7.59 6.70 4.68
N ILE A 65 -8.81 6.59 5.18
CA ILE A 65 -10.04 6.65 4.38
C ILE A 65 -10.85 7.85 4.86
N LEU A 66 -10.96 8.85 4.01
CA LEU A 66 -11.72 10.07 4.25
C LEU A 66 -13.10 9.92 3.61
N HIS A 67 -14.06 9.41 4.39
CA HIS A 67 -15.41 9.10 3.90
C HIS A 67 -16.17 10.34 3.40
N ASP A 68 -16.03 11.49 4.07
CA ASP A 68 -16.74 12.72 3.71
C ASP A 68 -16.37 13.24 2.33
N CYS A 69 -15.11 13.05 1.94
CA CYS A 69 -14.59 13.47 0.62
C CYS A 69 -14.47 12.32 -0.37
N LYS A 70 -14.80 11.09 0.04
CA LYS A 70 -14.58 9.85 -0.72
C LYS A 70 -13.15 9.72 -1.24
N GLN A 71 -12.17 9.80 -0.33
CA GLN A 71 -10.76 9.67 -0.67
C GLN A 71 -10.08 8.58 0.13
N VAL A 72 -9.14 7.87 -0.49
CA VAL A 72 -8.18 6.99 0.17
C VAL A 72 -6.80 7.61 0.02
N HIS A 73 -6.08 7.78 1.12
CA HIS A 73 -4.75 8.36 1.15
C HIS A 73 -3.74 7.30 1.60
N ILE A 74 -2.83 6.89 0.72
CA ILE A 74 -1.68 6.05 1.08
C ILE A 74 -0.56 6.98 1.56
N SER A 75 -0.26 6.95 2.86
CA SER A 75 0.83 7.73 3.47
C SER A 75 2.12 6.93 3.62
N ASN A 76 2.06 5.60 3.50
CA ASN A 76 3.22 4.74 3.60
C ASN A 76 3.09 3.54 2.67
N ILE A 77 4.06 3.31 1.80
CA ILE A 77 4.22 2.05 1.07
C ILE A 77 5.70 1.72 0.88
N PHE A 78 6.22 0.85 1.75
CA PHE A 78 7.62 0.47 1.75
C PHE A 78 7.77 -1.05 1.77
N LEU A 79 8.78 -1.55 1.09
CA LEU A 79 9.09 -2.97 1.03
C LEU A 79 10.41 -3.25 1.75
N PRO A 80 10.49 -4.31 2.56
CA PRO A 80 11.77 -4.88 2.97
C PRO A 80 12.63 -5.22 1.76
N ARG A 81 13.96 -5.14 1.91
CA ARG A 81 14.91 -5.29 0.80
C ARG A 81 14.76 -6.61 0.02
N PHE A 82 14.46 -7.71 0.71
CA PHE A 82 14.28 -9.02 0.09
C PHE A 82 13.01 -9.12 -0.78
N MET A 83 12.06 -8.19 -0.61
CA MET A 83 10.84 -8.09 -1.43
C MET A 83 10.99 -7.14 -2.62
N HIS A 84 12.18 -6.55 -2.83
CA HIS A 84 12.42 -5.65 -3.95
C HIS A 84 12.44 -6.41 -5.28
N HIS A 85 12.32 -5.68 -6.39
CA HIS A 85 12.46 -6.19 -7.77
C HIS A 85 11.32 -7.07 -8.34
N ARG A 86 10.13 -7.09 -7.71
CA ARG A 86 8.93 -7.79 -8.25
C ARG A 86 7.70 -6.89 -8.44
N ALA A 87 7.92 -5.58 -8.55
CA ALA A 87 6.83 -4.59 -8.70
C ALA A 87 5.74 -4.63 -7.61
N ILE A 88 5.99 -5.25 -6.44
CA ILE A 88 4.98 -5.53 -5.40
C ILE A 88 4.25 -4.26 -4.96
N GLY A 89 4.99 -3.17 -4.70
CA GLY A 89 4.39 -1.91 -4.28
C GLY A 89 3.48 -1.30 -5.35
N LYS A 90 3.83 -1.41 -6.63
CA LYS A 90 3.00 -0.90 -7.73
C LYS A 90 1.72 -1.71 -7.89
N HIS A 91 1.82 -3.04 -7.82
CA HIS A 91 0.65 -3.91 -7.86
C HIS A 91 -0.27 -3.67 -6.67
N MET A 92 0.28 -3.43 -5.48
CA MET A 92 -0.51 -3.07 -4.31
C MET A 92 -1.25 -1.75 -4.48
N ILE A 93 -0.58 -0.70 -4.99
CA ILE A 93 -1.25 0.58 -5.34
C ILE A 93 -2.36 0.32 -6.37
N GLY A 94 -2.11 -0.52 -7.38
CA GLY A 94 -3.09 -0.85 -8.42
C GLY A 94 -4.32 -1.58 -7.86
N ASN A 95 -4.11 -2.54 -6.96
CA ASN A 95 -5.19 -3.27 -6.30
C ASN A 95 -6.06 -2.31 -5.46
N ILE A 96 -5.43 -1.44 -4.67
CA ILE A 96 -6.13 -0.44 -3.84
C ILE A 96 -6.87 0.56 -4.74
N PHE A 97 -6.27 0.99 -5.85
CA PHE A 97 -6.92 1.87 -6.83
C PHE A 97 -8.17 1.23 -7.42
N GLY A 98 -8.11 -0.05 -7.80
CA GLY A 98 -9.25 -0.79 -8.33
C GLY A 98 -10.44 -0.82 -7.37
N ILE A 99 -10.18 -1.12 -6.09
CA ILE A 99 -11.21 -1.13 -5.04
C ILE A 99 -11.75 0.28 -4.81
N SER A 100 -10.86 1.26 -4.65
CA SER A 100 -11.25 2.65 -4.39
C SER A 100 -12.20 3.13 -5.48
N LYS A 101 -11.83 2.93 -6.74
CA LYS A 101 -12.64 3.30 -7.89
C LYS A 101 -13.98 2.56 -7.93
N GLN A 102 -14.00 1.25 -7.68
CA GLN A 102 -15.25 0.47 -7.62
C GLN A 102 -16.22 0.99 -6.55
N GLN A 103 -15.68 1.48 -5.44
CA GLN A 103 -16.47 2.05 -4.34
C GLN A 103 -16.75 3.57 -4.52
N GLY A 104 -16.28 4.18 -5.61
CA GLY A 104 -16.46 5.61 -5.88
C GLY A 104 -15.57 6.53 -5.04
N TYR A 105 -14.38 6.05 -4.66
CA TYR A 105 -13.34 6.80 -3.96
C TYR A 105 -12.18 7.13 -4.90
N ASP A 106 -11.62 8.33 -4.75
CA ASP A 106 -10.35 8.71 -5.35
C ASP A 106 -9.17 8.17 -4.52
N LEU A 107 -8.09 7.78 -5.19
CA LEU A 107 -6.86 7.33 -4.52
C LEU A 107 -5.76 8.38 -4.65
N PHE A 108 -5.17 8.73 -3.52
CA PHE A 108 -4.01 9.59 -3.42
C PHE A 108 -2.85 8.87 -2.75
N ILE A 109 -1.63 9.22 -3.15
CA ILE A 109 -0.42 8.94 -2.39
C ILE A 109 0.05 10.27 -1.83
N VAL A 110 0.26 10.34 -0.52
CA VAL A 110 0.57 11.56 0.24
C VAL A 110 1.83 11.36 1.08
N ASP A 111 2.33 12.43 1.70
CA ASP A 111 3.52 12.43 2.57
C ASP A 111 4.77 11.83 1.87
N MET A 112 4.87 11.98 0.54
CA MET A 112 5.93 11.36 -0.24
C MET A 112 7.25 12.15 -0.15
N VAL A 113 8.36 11.42 -0.08
CA VAL A 113 9.66 12.01 -0.41
C VAL A 113 9.73 12.40 -1.89
N ASN A 114 10.43 13.49 -2.21
CA ASN A 114 10.51 14.05 -3.56
C ASN A 114 10.92 13.02 -4.64
N SER A 115 11.83 12.11 -4.33
CA SER A 115 12.26 11.06 -5.27
C SER A 115 11.14 10.08 -5.63
N PHE A 116 10.19 9.84 -4.72
CA PHE A 116 9.01 9.03 -5.01
C PHE A 116 7.94 9.83 -5.75
N TYR A 117 7.69 11.07 -5.32
CA TYR A 117 6.81 12.02 -6.03
C TYR A 117 7.18 12.15 -7.51
N CYS A 118 8.44 12.46 -7.83
CA CYS A 118 8.90 12.59 -9.22
C CYS A 118 8.70 11.30 -10.04
N ARG A 119 8.86 10.13 -9.42
CA ARG A 119 8.61 8.84 -10.09
C ARG A 119 7.12 8.64 -10.39
N MET A 120 6.23 9.07 -9.51
CA MET A 120 4.78 8.99 -9.74
C MET A 120 4.32 9.97 -10.82
N ILE A 121 4.84 11.19 -10.83
CA ILE A 121 4.60 12.15 -11.92
C ILE A 121 5.11 11.59 -13.26
N GLY A 122 6.32 11.04 -13.30
CA GLY A 122 6.87 10.38 -14.50
C GLY A 122 6.06 9.16 -14.96
N ARG A 123 5.16 8.64 -14.12
CA ARG A 123 4.22 7.56 -14.43
C ARG A 123 2.84 8.06 -14.83
N GLY A 124 2.61 9.37 -14.90
CA GLY A 124 1.31 9.94 -15.27
C GLY A 124 0.30 10.00 -14.12
N ALA A 125 0.76 10.01 -12.86
CA ALA A 125 -0.08 10.46 -11.75
C ALA A 125 -0.30 11.97 -11.81
N LEU A 126 -1.45 12.47 -11.34
CA LEU A 126 -1.74 13.90 -11.35
C LEU A 126 -1.19 14.57 -10.08
N PRO A 127 -0.48 15.71 -10.20
CA PRO A 127 -0.07 16.47 -9.02
C PRO A 127 -1.28 17.10 -8.33
N CYS A 128 -1.26 17.13 -6.99
CA CYS A 128 -2.25 17.87 -6.22
C CYS A 128 -1.92 19.37 -6.21
N ILE A 129 -2.89 20.24 -6.47
CA ILE A 129 -2.66 21.69 -6.49
C ILE A 129 -2.31 22.17 -5.07
N GLY A 130 -1.17 22.84 -4.94
CA GLY A 130 -0.69 23.38 -3.66
C GLY A 130 -0.06 22.34 -2.72
N CYS A 131 0.21 21.12 -3.20
CA CYS A 131 0.89 20.05 -2.46
C CYS A 131 2.08 19.57 -3.29
N ASP A 132 3.29 19.58 -2.73
CA ASP A 132 4.52 19.14 -3.41
C ASP A 132 4.92 17.70 -3.08
N ASP A 133 4.13 17.01 -2.26
CA ASP A 133 4.36 15.66 -1.76
C ASP A 133 3.14 14.73 -1.93
N ALA A 134 2.17 15.14 -2.76
CA ALA A 134 0.94 14.39 -3.01
C ALA A 134 0.58 14.28 -4.49
N VAL A 135 0.12 13.09 -4.89
CA VAL A 135 -0.40 12.82 -6.25
C VAL A 135 -1.70 12.01 -6.20
N GLN A 136 -2.57 12.23 -7.18
CA GLN A 136 -3.73 11.39 -7.45
C GLN A 136 -3.33 10.27 -8.42
N ILE A 137 -3.74 9.05 -8.08
CA ILE A 137 -3.67 7.90 -8.98
C ILE A 137 -4.90 7.92 -9.88
N ILE A 138 -4.67 7.85 -11.19
CA ILE A 138 -5.71 7.85 -12.21
C ILE A 138 -5.54 6.65 -13.15
N GLU A 139 -6.50 6.44 -14.05
CA GLU A 139 -6.52 5.30 -14.97
C GLU A 139 -5.28 5.20 -15.85
N THR A 140 -4.69 6.34 -16.19
CA THR A 140 -3.50 6.41 -17.04
C THR A 140 -2.20 6.34 -16.24
N THR A 141 -2.25 6.29 -14.91
CA THR A 141 -1.04 6.12 -14.09
C THR A 141 -0.44 4.73 -14.32
N ASN A 142 0.81 4.70 -14.78
CA ASN A 142 1.52 3.47 -15.09
C ASN A 142 1.98 2.74 -13.80
N LEU A 143 1.21 1.72 -13.42
CA LEU A 143 1.47 0.81 -12.29
C LEU A 143 1.98 -0.58 -12.70
N SER A 144 2.36 -0.78 -13.98
CA SER A 144 3.06 -1.99 -14.45
C SER A 144 4.56 -1.88 -14.26
#